data_AF-A0A2S2NBL9-F1
#
_entry.id   AF-A0A2S2NBL9-F1
#
_cell.length_a   1.000
_cell.length_b   1.000
_cell.length_c   1.000
_cell.angle_alpha   90.00
_cell.angle_beta   90.00
_cell.angle_gamma   90.00
#
_symmetry.space_group_name_H-M   'P 1'
#
loop_
_entity.id
_entity.type
_entity.pdbx_description
1 polymer ?
#
loop_
_entity_poly.entity_id
_entity_poly.type
_entity_poly.pdbx_seq_one_letter_code
_entity_poly.pdbx_strand_id
1 'polypeptide(L)'
;SLPALEAAEELLSMENTDCLLHKENLKSFILMKVGTLNLSAAIREAVKLCFDYKILGNFSFKGKTKRKFIDLELFSVIHESLSGFLKTPMDQKKFTSVMDNYLRHA
;
A
#
# COMPACT_ATOMS: atom_id res chain seq x y z
N SER A 1 -9.51 0.64 -11.31
CA SER A 1 -10.92 0.13 -11.22
C SER A 1 -10.98 -1.06 -10.25
N LEU A 2 -12.16 -1.51 -9.81
CA LEU A 2 -12.27 -2.70 -8.93
C LEU A 2 -11.76 -3.99 -9.60
N PRO A 3 -12.10 -4.30 -10.86
CA PRO A 3 -11.54 -5.48 -11.53
C PRO A 3 -10.02 -5.44 -11.68
N ALA A 4 -9.44 -4.26 -11.91
CA ALA A 4 -7.98 -4.12 -11.97
C ALA A 4 -7.32 -4.35 -10.61
N LEU A 5 -7.99 -3.95 -9.52
CA LEU A 5 -7.53 -4.26 -8.17
C LEU A 5 -7.57 -5.77 -7.92
N GLU A 6 -8.67 -6.44 -8.27
CA GLU A 6 -8.80 -7.90 -8.10
C GLU A 6 -7.73 -8.66 -8.89
N ALA A 7 -7.48 -8.28 -10.14
CA ALA A 7 -6.40 -8.87 -10.94
C ALA A 7 -5.00 -8.63 -10.35
N ALA A 8 -4.76 -7.44 -9.79
CA ALA A 8 -3.50 -7.15 -9.12
C ALA A 8 -3.32 -8.00 -7.85
N GLU A 9 -4.37 -8.15 -7.05
CA GLU A 9 -4.35 -9.00 -5.85
C GLU A 9 -4.13 -10.47 -6.21
N GLU A 10 -4.71 -10.97 -7.32
CA GLU A 10 -4.45 -12.33 -7.82
C GLU A 10 -2.99 -12.53 -8.24
N LEU A 11 -2.36 -11.56 -8.90
CA LEU A 11 -0.93 -11.63 -9.26
C LEU A 11 0.00 -11.66 -8.04
N LEU A 12 -0.42 -11.02 -6.94
CA LEU A 12 0.36 -10.93 -5.71
C LEU A 12 0.00 -12.05 -4.71
N SER A 13 -1.08 -12.79 -4.94
CA SER A 13 -1.51 -13.92 -4.12
C SER A 13 -0.47 -15.05 -4.12
N MET A 14 -0.33 -15.74 -3.00
CA MET A 14 0.52 -16.95 -2.89
C MET A 14 0.09 -18.09 -3.82
N GLU A 15 -1.13 -18.03 -4.36
CA GLU A 15 -1.63 -18.99 -5.35
C GLU A 15 -1.02 -18.77 -6.74
N ASN A 16 -0.46 -17.58 -7.01
CA ASN A 16 0.28 -17.29 -8.22
C ASN A 16 1.74 -17.76 -8.09
N THR A 17 2.21 -18.54 -9.07
CA THR A 17 3.56 -19.13 -9.07
C THR A 17 4.68 -18.09 -9.08
N ASP A 18 4.44 -16.93 -9.67
CA ASP A 18 5.38 -15.83 -9.80
C ASP A 18 5.14 -14.71 -8.78
N CYS A 19 4.30 -14.95 -7.75
CA CYS A 19 3.90 -13.93 -6.79
C CYS A 19 5.08 -13.21 -6.12
N LEU A 20 6.14 -13.95 -5.76
CA LEU A 20 7.34 -13.38 -5.17
C LEU A 20 8.04 -12.41 -6.14
N LEU A 21 8.18 -12.80 -7.42
CA LEU A 21 8.77 -11.94 -8.43
C LEU A 21 7.93 -10.68 -8.66
N HIS A 22 6.60 -10.82 -8.71
CA HIS A 22 5.68 -9.69 -8.85
C HIS A 22 5.78 -8.73 -7.65
N LYS A 23 5.80 -9.26 -6.43
CA LYS A 23 5.99 -8.46 -5.20
C LYS A 23 7.34 -7.72 -5.23
N GLU A 24 8.45 -8.39 -5.51
CA GLU A 24 9.78 -7.76 -5.54
C GLU A 24 9.90 -6.66 -6.61
N ASN A 25 9.35 -6.91 -7.80
CA ASN A 25 9.34 -5.92 -8.88
C ASN A 25 8.54 -4.67 -8.50
N LEU A 26 7.35 -4.86 -7.91
CA LEU A 26 6.52 -3.74 -7.46
C LEU A 26 7.17 -2.99 -6.30
N LYS A 27 7.79 -3.70 -5.34
CA LYS A 27 8.55 -3.08 -4.24
C LYS A 27 9.68 -2.20 -4.76
N SER A 28 10.46 -2.73 -5.70
CA SER A 28 11.57 -2.01 -6.33
C SER A 28 11.08 -0.76 -7.06
N PHE A 29 9.99 -0.87 -7.81
CA PHE A 29 9.37 0.27 -8.49
C PHE A 29 8.90 1.35 -7.52
N ILE A 30 8.18 0.99 -6.45
CA ILE A 30 7.71 1.93 -5.44
C ILE A 30 8.91 2.63 -4.78
N LEU A 31 9.91 1.86 -4.34
CA LEU A 31 11.10 2.40 -3.69
C LEU A 31 11.85 3.39 -4.59
N MET A 32 12.00 3.08 -5.88
CA MET A 32 12.61 3.99 -6.86
C MET A 32 11.87 5.33 -6.97
N LYS A 33 10.55 5.34 -6.80
CA LYS A 33 9.74 6.57 -6.89
C LYS A 33 9.71 7.37 -5.59
N VAL A 34 9.80 6.71 -4.44
CA VAL A 34 9.59 7.36 -3.13
C VAL A 34 10.87 7.52 -2.30
N GLY A 35 11.98 6.91 -2.72
CA GLY A 35 13.22 6.79 -1.93
C GLY A 35 13.85 8.11 -1.48
N THR A 36 13.60 9.21 -2.20
CA THR A 36 14.14 10.55 -1.87
C THR A 36 13.15 11.42 -1.09
N LEU A 37 11.94 10.93 -0.82
CA LEU A 37 10.88 11.68 -0.14
C LEU A 37 10.99 11.54 1.38
N ASN A 38 10.43 12.52 2.10
CA ASN A 38 10.21 12.33 3.54
C ASN A 38 9.10 11.28 3.78
N LEU A 39 9.09 10.66 4.96
CA LEU A 39 8.16 9.56 5.28
C LEU A 39 6.68 9.87 4.95
N SER A 40 6.16 11.05 5.31
CA SER A 40 4.76 11.38 5.03
C SER A 40 4.45 11.47 3.54
N ALA A 41 5.37 12.05 2.75
CA ALA A 41 5.24 12.14 1.31
C ALA A 41 5.41 10.77 0.65
N ALA A 42 6.39 9.98 1.11
CA ALA A 42 6.64 8.62 0.63
C ALA A 42 5.42 7.71 0.80
N ILE A 43 4.76 7.76 1.97
CA ILE A 43 3.53 7.00 2.25
C ILE A 43 2.43 7.35 1.25
N ARG A 44 2.15 8.65 1.08
CA ARG A 44 1.08 9.11 0.18
C ARG A 44 1.37 8.77 -1.27
N GLU A 45 2.62 8.95 -1.70
CA GLU A 45 3.02 8.67 -3.07
C GLU A 45 3.00 7.16 -3.38
N ALA A 46 3.48 6.32 -2.45
CA ALA A 46 3.42 4.86 -2.61
C ALA A 46 1.99 4.36 -2.82
N VAL A 47 1.02 4.90 -2.05
CA VAL A 47 -0.39 4.55 -2.24
C VAL A 47 -0.94 5.05 -3.57
N LYS A 48 -0.60 6.28 -3.98
CA LYS A 48 -1.03 6.84 -5.28
C LYS A 48 -0.53 6.04 -6.47
N LEU A 49 0.69 5.48 -6.38
CA LEU A 49 1.24 4.64 -7.44
C LEU A 49 0.44 3.34 -7.63
N CYS A 50 -0.19 2.84 -6.57
CA CYS A 50 -0.90 1.56 -6.58
C CYS A 50 -2.42 1.71 -6.73
N PHE A 51 -2.99 2.86 -6.36
CA PHE A 51 -4.44 3.03 -6.27
C PHE A 51 -4.91 4.36 -6.84
N ASP A 52 -5.96 4.29 -7.65
CA ASP A 52 -6.82 5.44 -7.93
C ASP A 52 -7.53 5.89 -6.65
N TYR A 53 -7.64 7.20 -6.45
CA TYR A 53 -8.29 7.79 -5.27
C TYR A 53 -9.72 7.28 -5.06
N LYS A 54 -10.49 7.13 -6.15
CA LYS A 54 -11.87 6.61 -6.12
C LYS A 54 -11.95 5.17 -5.58
N ILE A 55 -10.92 4.36 -5.81
CA ILE A 55 -10.89 2.98 -5.34
C ILE A 55 -10.64 2.93 -3.84
N LEU A 56 -9.74 3.79 -3.34
CA LEU A 56 -9.44 3.92 -1.91
C LEU A 56 -10.68 4.25 -1.07
N GLY A 57 -11.65 4.97 -1.64
CA GLY A 57 -12.94 5.26 -1.01
C GLY A 57 -13.75 4.01 -0.60
N ASN A 58 -13.44 2.82 -1.11
CA ASN A 58 -14.06 1.55 -0.72
C ASN A 58 -13.43 0.90 0.53
N PHE A 59 -12.34 1.48 1.04
CA PHE A 59 -11.54 0.90 2.10
C PHE A 59 -11.48 1.79 3.35
N SER A 60 -11.27 1.17 4.49
CA SER A 60 -10.76 1.84 5.69
C SER A 60 -9.63 1.02 6.27
N PHE A 61 -8.75 1.65 7.07
CA PHE A 61 -7.50 1.03 7.47
C PHE A 61 -7.72 -0.35 8.13
N LYS A 62 -8.57 -0.43 9.17
CA LYS A 62 -8.88 -1.70 9.87
C LYS A 62 -10.25 -2.31 9.53
N GLY A 63 -10.99 -1.72 8.60
CA GLY A 63 -12.37 -2.10 8.33
C GLY A 63 -13.32 -1.72 9.48
N LYS A 64 -14.58 -1.42 9.13
CA LYS A 64 -15.75 -1.36 10.03
C LYS A 64 -17.01 -1.39 9.16
N THR A 65 -17.16 -0.37 8.32
CA THR A 65 -18.22 -0.22 7.32
C THR A 65 -17.71 -0.36 5.88
N LYS A 66 -16.38 -0.25 5.70
CA LYS A 66 -15.65 -0.40 4.45
C LYS A 66 -14.76 -1.65 4.51
N ARG A 67 -14.28 -2.11 3.34
CA ARG A 67 -13.32 -3.21 3.24
C ARG A 67 -12.03 -2.87 3.99
N LYS A 68 -11.36 -3.88 4.54
CA LYS A 68 -10.08 -3.70 5.26
C LYS A 68 -8.97 -3.45 4.26
N PHE A 69 -8.30 -2.31 4.39
CA PHE A 69 -7.15 -2.00 3.53
C PHE A 69 -5.94 -2.88 3.89
N ILE A 70 -5.77 -3.18 5.18
CA ILE A 70 -4.63 -3.96 5.68
C ILE A 70 -4.64 -5.44 5.24
N ASP A 71 -5.76 -5.93 4.71
CA ASP A 71 -5.89 -7.31 4.25
C ASP A 71 -5.46 -7.48 2.78
N LEU A 72 -5.13 -6.38 2.09
CA LEU A 72 -4.70 -6.42 0.69
C LEU A 72 -3.22 -6.82 0.58
N GLU A 73 -2.88 -7.61 -0.43
CA GLU A 73 -1.50 -7.92 -0.80
C GLU A 73 -0.75 -6.66 -1.24
N LEU A 74 -1.43 -5.75 -1.95
CA LEU A 74 -0.87 -4.43 -2.26
C LEU A 74 -0.52 -3.61 -1.02
N PHE A 75 -1.25 -3.76 0.09
CA PHE A 75 -0.90 -3.11 1.34
C PHE A 75 0.41 -3.67 1.91
N SER A 76 0.58 -4.99 1.93
CA SER A 76 1.83 -5.64 2.34
C SER A 76 3.00 -5.15 1.49
N VAL A 77 2.85 -5.11 0.16
CA VAL A 77 3.88 -4.62 -0.76
C VAL A 77 4.25 -3.16 -0.47
N ILE A 78 3.27 -2.27 -0.29
CA ILE A 78 3.53 -0.86 0.05
C ILE A 78 4.27 -0.75 1.39
N HIS A 79 3.83 -1.49 2.41
CA HIS A 79 4.43 -1.45 3.74
C HIS A 79 5.89 -1.94 3.71
N GLU A 80 6.15 -3.06 3.03
CA GLU A 80 7.50 -3.61 2.85
C GLU A 80 8.41 -2.69 2.04
N SER A 81 7.90 -2.06 0.98
CA SER A 81 8.64 -1.06 0.17
C SER A 81 9.13 0.10 1.02
N LEU A 82 8.38 0.45 2.07
CA LEU A 82 8.67 1.55 2.98
C LEU A 82 9.43 1.11 4.24
N SER A 83 9.77 -0.18 4.39
CA SER A 83 10.46 -0.70 5.57
C SER A 83 11.76 0.06 5.91
N GLY A 84 12.48 0.54 4.91
CA GLY A 84 13.67 1.40 5.09
C GLY A 84 13.38 2.76 5.76
N PHE A 85 12.13 3.23 5.74
CA PHE A 85 11.68 4.42 6.48
C PHE A 85 11.07 4.08 7.86
N LEU A 86 10.57 2.86 8.03
CA LEU A 86 9.79 2.43 9.19
C LEU A 86 10.66 1.76 10.26
N LYS A 87 11.72 2.46 10.69
CA LYS A 87 12.75 1.91 11.58
C LYS A 87 12.34 1.92 13.05
N THR A 88 11.40 2.78 13.44
CA THR A 88 11.00 2.94 14.84
C THR A 88 9.49 2.73 15.05
N PRO A 89 9.06 2.44 16.30
CA PRO A 89 7.63 2.41 16.62
C PRO A 89 6.93 3.75 16.34
N MET A 90 7.65 4.88 16.38
CA MET A 90 7.09 6.19 16.06
C MET A 90 6.82 6.32 14.55
N ASP A 91 7.72 5.82 13.71
CA ASP A 91 7.53 5.79 12.26
C ASP A 91 6.32 4.92 11.90
N GLN A 92 6.16 3.78 12.58
CA GLN A 92 5.02 2.89 12.37
C GLN A 92 3.68 3.52 12.80
N LYS A 93 3.67 4.26 13.92
CA LYS A 93 2.50 5.07 14.32
C LYS A 93 2.19 6.15 13.29
N LYS A 94 3.22 6.83 12.78
CA LYS A 94 3.07 7.87 11.75
C LYS A 94 2.56 7.28 10.44
N PHE A 95 3.06 6.12 10.01
CA PHE A 95 2.56 5.36 8.87
C PHE A 95 1.07 5.11 8.99
N THR A 96 0.67 4.51 10.10
CA THR A 96 -0.74 4.18 10.36
C THR A 96 -1.63 5.42 10.34
N SER A 97 -1.18 6.51 10.98
CA SER A 97 -1.92 7.77 11.03
C SER A 97 -2.09 8.43 9.65
N VAL A 98 -1.00 8.50 8.87
CA VAL A 98 -1.04 9.07 7.51
C VAL A 98 -1.92 8.22 6.60
N MET A 99 -1.80 6.90 6.65
CA MET A 99 -2.62 5.98 5.87
C MET A 99 -4.10 6.09 6.21
N ASP A 100 -4.46 6.04 7.48
CA ASP A 100 -5.85 6.15 7.94
C ASP A 100 -6.46 7.50 7.56
N ASN A 101 -5.70 8.59 7.71
CA ASN A 101 -6.12 9.92 7.25
C ASN A 101 -6.33 9.95 5.72
N TYR A 102 -5.39 9.39 4.95
CA TYR A 102 -5.47 9.39 3.50
C TYR A 102 -6.70 8.62 2.98
N LEU A 103 -6.96 7.44 3.55
CA LEU A 103 -8.14 6.62 3.23
C LEU A 103 -9.47 7.26 3.65
N ARG A 104 -9.49 8.01 4.76
CA ARG A 104 -10.71 8.68 5.25
C ARG A 104 -11.18 9.79 4.31
N HIS A 105 -10.24 10.46 3.66
CA HIS A 105 -10.53 11.58 2.77
C HIS A 105 -10.73 11.17 1.31
N ALA A 106 -10.44 9.91 0.97
CA ALA A 106 -10.71 9.30 -0.34
C ALA A 106 -12.17 8.93 -0.56
#